data_AF-A0A016TLA6-F1
#
_entry.id   AF-A0A016TLA6-F1
#
_cell.length_a   1.000
_cell.length_b   1.000
_cell.length_c   1.000
_cell.angle_alpha   90.00
_cell.angle_beta   90.00
_cell.angle_gamma   90.00
#
_symmetry.space_group_name_H-M   'P 1'
#
loop_
_entity.id
_entity.type
_entity.pdbx_description
1 polymer ?
#
loop_
_entity_poly.entity_id
_entity_poly.type
_entity_poly.pdbx_seq_one_letter_code
_entity_poly.pdbx_strand_id
1 'polypeptide(L)' 'MMTICTFNARTLASEASIEDLMVQLRKIRYDVIGLTETRRHWPLNATFDTGEKLFLGTCDSRGVGGVGVLVNTN' A
#
# COMPACT_ATOMS: atom_id res chain seq x y z
N MET A 1 -3.91 -0.45 21.46
CA MET A 1 -3.65 -1.83 20.99
C MET A 1 -3.29 -1.73 19.53
N MET A 2 -2.17 -2.32 19.12
CA MET A 2 -1.68 -2.24 17.74
C MET A 2 -2.53 -3.14 16.82
N THR A 3 -2.96 -2.60 15.69
CA THR A 3 -3.83 -3.20 14.68
C THR A 3 -3.05 -3.38 13.39
N ILE A 4 -2.73 -4.63 13.07
CA ILE A 4 -2.01 -5.01 11.85
C ILE A 4 -2.95 -5.81 10.96
N CYS A 5 -3.07 -5.38 9.70
CA CYS A 5 -3.96 -6.01 8.72
C CYS A 5 -3.18 -6.38 7.45
N THR A 6 -3.74 -7.29 6.67
CA THR A 6 -3.25 -7.60 5.31
C THR A 6 -4.32 -7.28 4.29
N PHE A 7 -3.95 -6.62 3.21
CA PHE A 7 -4.86 -6.26 2.12
C PHE A 7 -4.26 -6.67 0.77
N ASN A 8 -5.04 -7.41 0.00
CA ASN A 8 -4.67 -7.74 -1.36
C ASN A 8 -5.13 -6.60 -2.28
N ALA A 9 -4.18 -5.87 -2.87
CA ALA A 9 -4.49 -4.73 -3.71
C ALA A 9 -4.98 -5.14 -5.10
N ARG A 10 -4.71 -6.39 -5.53
CA ARG A 10 -4.89 -6.95 -6.88
C ARG A 10 -4.09 -6.22 -7.98
N THR A 11 -4.04 -4.90 -7.94
CA THR A 11 -3.13 -4.02 -8.69
C THR A 11 -2.98 -2.69 -7.93
N LEU A 12 -1.73 -2.28 -7.66
CA LEU A 12 -1.40 -0.97 -7.09
C LEU A 12 -0.32 -0.27 -7.92
N ALA A 13 -0.43 -0.43 -9.25
CA ALA A 13 0.60 -0.01 -10.19
C ALA A 13 0.54 1.49 -10.51
N SER A 14 -0.63 2.13 -10.41
CA SER A 14 -0.87 3.53 -10.80
C SER A 14 -1.15 4.43 -9.61
N GLU A 15 -0.93 5.74 -9.77
CA GLU A 15 -1.28 6.74 -8.74
C GLU A 15 -2.78 6.70 -8.42
N ALA A 16 -3.64 6.61 -9.44
CA ALA A 16 -5.08 6.48 -9.24
C ALA A 16 -5.47 5.26 -8.37
N SER A 17 -4.78 4.11 -8.52
CA SER A 17 -5.03 2.94 -7.67
C SER A 17 -4.59 3.15 -6.22
N ILE A 18 -3.55 3.97 -5.99
CA ILE A 18 -3.10 4.35 -4.65
C ILE A 18 -4.08 5.32 -4.01
N GLU A 19 -4.58 6.30 -4.77
CA GLU A 19 -5.61 7.24 -4.28
C GLU A 19 -6.90 6.52 -3.89
N ASP A 20 -7.37 5.58 -4.72
CA ASP A 20 -8.56 4.78 -4.41
C ASP A 20 -8.36 3.94 -3.13
N LEU A 21 -7.19 3.29 -2.99
CA LEU A 21 -6.83 2.59 -1.76
C LEU A 21 -6.91 3.50 -0.54
N MET A 22 -6.35 4.71 -0.62
CA MET A 22 -6.40 5.67 0.49
C MET A 22 -7.83 6.08 0.84
N VAL A 23 -8.68 6.29 -0.17
CA VAL A 23 -10.09 6.60 0.05
C VAL A 23 -10.81 5.45 0.76
N GLN A 24 -10.52 4.19 0.39
CA GLN A 24 -11.10 3.01 1.03
C GLN A 24 -10.64 2.86 2.49
N LEU A 25 -9.34 3.06 2.74
CA LEU A 25 -8.73 2.85 4.05
C LEU A 25 -9.11 3.91 5.09
N ARG A 26 -9.55 5.11 4.68
CA ARG A 26 -10.03 6.18 5.59
C ARG A 26 -11.09 5.73 6.61
N LYS A 27 -11.84 4.67 6.30
CA LYS A 27 -12.94 4.18 7.16
C LYS A 27 -12.52 3.07 8.13
N ILE A 28 -11.31 2.56 8.00
CA ILE A 28 -10.82 1.39 8.74
C ILE A 28 -9.78 1.87 9.75
N ARG A 29 -9.79 1.29 10.96
CA ARG A 29 -8.71 1.51 11.93
C ARG A 29 -7.56 0.54 11.64
N TYR A 30 -6.37 1.07 11.48
CA TYR A 30 -5.14 0.30 11.29
C TYR A 30 -3.94 1.13 11.74
N ASP A 31 -2.92 0.45 12.24
CA ASP A 31 -1.59 1.02 12.46
C ASP A 31 -0.65 0.62 11.32
N VAL A 32 -0.77 -0.62 10.83
CA VAL A 32 0.02 -1.16 9.73
C VAL A 32 -0.84 -2.02 8.81
N ILE A 33 -0.69 -1.84 7.50
CA ILE A 33 -1.28 -2.71 6.48
C ILE A 33 -0.19 -3.31 5.62
N GLY A 34 -0.09 -4.64 5.61
CA GLY A 34 0.68 -5.38 4.61
C GLY A 34 -0.09 -5.47 3.30
N LEU A 35 0.53 -5.06 2.20
CA LEU A 35 -0.04 -5.06 0.86
C LEU A 35 0.56 -6.19 0.03
N THR A 36 -0.29 -6.91 -0.70
CA THR A 36 0.14 -7.92 -1.69
C THR A 36 -0.44 -7.63 -3.06
N GLU A 37 0.21 -8.14 -4.11
CA GLU A 37 -0.18 -7.91 -5.52
C GLU A 37 -0.15 -6.44 -5.94
N THR A 38 0.89 -5.71 -5.55
CA THR A 38 1.05 -4.29 -5.88
C THR A 38 1.40 -4.07 -7.36
N ARG A 39 1.99 -5.08 -8.04
CA ARG A 39 2.33 -5.07 -9.49
C ARG A 39 3.12 -3.84 -9.95
N ARG A 40 3.92 -3.27 -9.05
CA ARG A 40 4.79 -2.12 -9.33
C ARG A 40 6.09 -2.60 -9.98
N HIS A 41 6.45 -2.05 -11.14
CA HIS A 41 7.74 -2.35 -11.77
C HIS A 41 8.92 -1.73 -11.02
N TRP A 42 8.70 -0.56 -10.42
CA TRP A 42 9.70 0.21 -9.69
C TRP A 42 9.26 0.39 -8.25
N PRO A 43 10.20 0.35 -7.28
CA PRO A 43 9.84 0.59 -5.90
C PRO A 43 9.27 2.00 -5.74
N LEU A 44 8.35 2.17 -4.80
CA LEU A 44 7.78 3.47 -4.45
C LEU A 44 7.92 3.69 -2.96
N ASN A 45 8.31 4.89 -2.56
CA ASN A 45 8.12 5.39 -1.23
C ASN A 45 7.36 6.71 -1.30
N ALA A 46 6.30 6.84 -0.53
CA ALA A 46 5.49 8.05 -0.45
C ALA A 46 5.10 8.33 1.00
N THR A 47 5.00 9.61 1.34
CA THR A 47 4.42 10.08 2.60
C THR A 47 3.28 11.01 2.23
N PHE A 48 2.12 10.79 2.83
CA PHE A 48 0.92 11.57 2.55
C PHE A 48 0.80 12.71 3.57
N ASP A 49 0.05 13.76 3.23
CA ASP A 49 -0.19 14.89 4.13
C ASP A 49 -0.89 14.48 5.43
N THR A 50 -1.60 13.35 5.38
CA THR A 50 -2.24 12.71 6.52
C THR A 50 -1.27 11.94 7.40
N GLY A 51 0.03 11.86 7.06
CA GLY A 51 1.08 11.26 7.88
C GLY A 51 1.37 9.79 7.56
N GLU A 52 0.49 9.09 6.85
CA GLU A 52 0.73 7.71 6.45
C GLU A 52 1.95 7.61 5.51
N LYS A 53 2.69 6.50 5.67
CA LYS A 53 3.87 6.18 4.86
C LYS A 53 3.65 4.89 4.09
N LEU A 54 3.78 4.98 2.78
CA LEU A 54 3.59 3.87 1.86
C LEU A 54 4.93 3.45 1.26
N PHE A 55 5.25 2.16 1.39
CA PHE A 55 6.40 1.53 0.75
C PHE A 55 5.91 0.41 -0.15
N LEU A 56 6.25 0.46 -1.43
CA LEU A 56 5.96 -0.58 -2.41
C LEU A 56 7.27 -1.15 -2.92
N GLY A 57 7.42 -2.46 -2.81
CA GLY A 57 8.45 -3.23 -3.50
C GLY A 57 8.09 -3.48 -4.96
N THR A 58 9.05 -4.02 -5.69
CA THR A 58 8.86 -4.40 -7.10
C THR A 58 8.18 -5.76 -7.23
N CYS A 59 7.41 -5.93 -8.30
CA CYS A 59 7.01 -7.25 -8.79
C CYS A 59 8.14 -7.89 -9.61
N ASP A 60 8.00 -9.18 -9.92
CA ASP A 60 8.96 -9.86 -10.78
C ASP A 60 8.88 -9.37 -12.24
N SER A 61 9.77 -9.86 -13.11
CA SER A 61 9.79 -9.48 -14.53
C SER A 61 8.50 -9.81 -15.29
N ARG A 62 7.63 -10.66 -14.73
CA ARG A 62 6.33 -11.02 -15.32
C ARG A 62 5.21 -10.10 -14.85
N GLY A 63 5.51 -9.09 -14.02
CA GLY A 63 4.48 -8.22 -13.43
C GLY A 63 3.68 -8.91 -12.33
N VAL A 64 4.14 -10.07 -11.83
CA VAL A 64 3.40 -10.88 -10.86
C VAL A 64 3.92 -10.61 -9.46
N GLY A 65 3.00 -10.49 -8.51
CA GLY A 65 3.30 -10.26 -7.11
C GLY A 65 3.62 -8.80 -6.81
N GLY A 66 4.67 -8.59 -6.04
CA GLY A 66 4.95 -7.31 -5.39
C GLY A 66 4.28 -7.23 -4.02
N VAL A 67 5.03 -6.70 -3.07
CA VAL A 67 4.62 -6.51 -1.68
C VAL A 67 4.78 -5.04 -1.31
N GLY A 68 4.04 -4.60 -0.31
CA GLY A 68 4.18 -3.26 0.23
C GLY A 68 3.73 -3.20 1.67
N VAL A 69 3.97 -2.06 2.29
CA VAL A 69 3.46 -1.76 3.63
C VAL A 69 2.97 -0.32 3.65
N LEU A 70 1.81 -0.12 4.26
CA LEU A 70 1.29 1.19 4.62
C LEU A 70 1.31 1.31 6.14
N VAL A 71 1.94 2.36 6.65
CA VAL A 71 2.08 2.62 8.09
C VAL A 71 1.38 3.92 8.41
N ASN A 72 0.45 3.88 9.37
CA ASN A 72 -0.13 5.09 9.94
C ASN A 72 0.77 5.57 11.08
N THR A 73 1.24 6.82 11.02
CA THR A 73 2.11 7.40 12.05
C THR A 73 1.41 8.45 12.92
N ASN A 74 0.09 8.56 12.81
CA ASN A 74 -0.73 9.39 13.68
C ASN A 74 -1.00 8.76 15.05
#